data_AF-A0A933JYJ6-F1
#
_entry.id   AF-A0A933JYJ6-F1
#
_cell.length_a   1.000
_cell.length_b   1.000
_cell.length_c   1.000
_cell.angle_alpha   90.00
_cell.angle_beta   90.00
_cell.angle_gamma   90.00
#
_symmetry.space_group_name_H-M   'P 1'
#
loop_
_entity.id
_entity.type
_entity.pdbx_description
1 polymer ?
#
loop_
_entity_poly.entity_id
_entity_poly.type
_entity_poly.pdbx_seq_one_letter_code
_entity_poly.pdbx_strand_id
1 'polypeptide(L)'
;MPKKLKNFLVFLLPAGLFVIHKSAVALAQGYQLQIPIPKGQSSVSGPSQYIQMIFKYGLSIVGSGGNETRKKSGKEWMWGAVMGLVLLLCSWLILYTINPQLTKLSEPALQRVTIAGTVDNYDPVGAGEYKVPPVGKTSPPSLDNLSQYQGQPGTTIVIDKSDKMLYLYKDGQLISQAPVGIGTGDKTGALTGGVSGDKITPVGDFVLTKDIRSSPNGVFSGEAGSNMGPVFLGISANDQNGNYRGIGIHGSGDDSLRGTNGCIRLRNADVIELNKVVHAGTPVKIRN
;
A
#
# COMPACT_ATOMS: atom_id res chain seq x y z
N MET A 1 -18.88 -16.47 64.92
CA MET A 1 -19.32 -15.35 64.04
C MET A 1 -18.87 -14.01 64.62
N PRO A 2 -17.81 -13.38 64.11
CA PRO A 2 -17.48 -11.99 64.45
C PRO A 2 -17.97 -11.02 63.37
N LYS A 3 -18.80 -10.07 63.81
CA LYS A 3 -19.48 -8.99 63.08
C LYS A 3 -18.55 -7.90 62.51
N LYS A 4 -17.38 -8.26 61.96
CA LYS A 4 -16.42 -7.28 61.39
C LYS A 4 -16.08 -7.50 59.90
N LEU A 5 -16.87 -8.30 59.18
CA LEU A 5 -16.69 -8.52 57.73
C LEU A 5 -17.87 -8.06 56.87
N LYS A 6 -18.83 -7.30 57.43
CA LYS A 6 -19.97 -6.76 56.67
C LYS A 6 -19.78 -5.32 56.17
N ASN A 7 -18.75 -4.61 56.64
CA ASN A 7 -18.53 -3.21 56.25
C ASN A 7 -17.43 -3.02 55.18
N PHE A 8 -16.81 -4.10 54.71
CA PHE A 8 -15.82 -4.03 53.62
C PHE A 8 -16.42 -4.37 52.24
N LEU A 9 -17.64 -4.92 52.21
CA LEU A 9 -18.32 -5.35 50.98
C LEU A 9 -19.38 -4.36 50.47
N VAL A 10 -19.41 -3.13 51.00
CA VAL A 10 -20.37 -2.08 50.57
C VAL A 10 -19.67 -0.87 49.93
N PHE A 11 -18.33 -0.82 49.91
CA PHE A 11 -17.57 0.21 49.21
C PHE A 11 -17.14 -0.17 47.78
N LEU A 12 -17.54 -1.34 47.28
CA LEU A 12 -17.18 -1.83 45.94
C LEU A 12 -18.32 -1.75 44.90
N LEU A 13 -19.40 -1.03 45.19
CA LEU A 13 -20.56 -0.91 44.30
C LEU A 13 -21.22 0.50 44.33
N PRO A 14 -20.43 1.59 44.13
CA PRO A 14 -20.90 2.61 43.18
C PRO A 14 -19.80 3.23 42.31
N ALA A 15 -18.63 2.59 42.16
CA ALA A 15 -17.61 3.05 41.19
C ALA A 15 -17.80 2.47 39.78
N GLY A 16 -18.62 1.42 39.64
CA GLY A 16 -18.85 0.70 38.38
C GLY A 16 -20.03 1.21 37.53
N LEU A 17 -20.82 2.18 38.01
CA LEU A 17 -22.04 2.62 37.34
C LEU A 17 -22.12 4.13 37.07
N PHE A 18 -20.99 4.85 37.18
CA PHE A 18 -20.92 6.30 36.89
C PHE A 18 -19.94 6.66 35.76
N VAL A 19 -19.52 5.68 34.93
CA VAL A 19 -18.67 5.90 33.75
C VAL A 19 -19.42 5.72 32.43
N ILE A 20 -20.73 5.47 32.47
CA ILE A 20 -21.56 5.25 31.28
C ILE A 20 -22.55 6.40 31.09
N HIS A 21 -22.08 7.63 30.86
CA HIS A 21 -22.96 8.67 30.30
C HIS A 21 -22.31 9.84 29.55
N LYS A 22 -21.01 9.80 29.19
CA LYS A 22 -20.41 10.83 28.32
C LYS A 22 -19.37 10.26 27.36
N SER A 23 -19.79 9.33 26.52
CA SER A 23 -19.03 8.97 25.31
C SER A 23 -19.88 9.36 24.11
N ALA A 24 -19.75 10.61 23.70
CA ALA A 24 -20.12 10.99 22.34
C ALA A 24 -19.36 10.06 21.38
N VAL A 25 -20.07 9.48 20.43
CA VAL A 25 -19.47 8.75 19.32
C VAL A 25 -18.65 9.76 18.51
N ALA A 26 -17.36 9.84 18.81
CA ALA A 26 -16.40 10.53 17.97
C ALA A 26 -16.17 9.65 16.74
N LEU A 27 -16.67 10.13 15.61
CA LEU A 27 -16.37 9.60 14.28
C LEU A 27 -14.87 9.41 14.12
N ALA A 28 -14.48 8.32 13.46
CA ALA A 28 -13.12 7.89 13.21
C ALA A 28 -12.28 8.95 12.48
N GLN A 29 -11.75 9.91 13.23
CA GLN A 29 -10.56 10.66 12.84
C GLN A 29 -9.36 9.75 13.11
N GLY A 30 -8.53 9.55 12.09
CA GLY A 30 -7.36 8.67 12.17
C GLY A 30 -6.51 8.99 13.40
N TYR A 31 -6.43 8.02 14.32
CA TYR A 31 -5.58 8.10 15.49
C TYR A 31 -4.11 8.16 15.02
N GLN A 32 -3.54 9.36 15.00
CA GLN A 32 -2.08 9.54 14.98
C GLN A 32 -1.58 9.17 16.38
N LEU A 33 -0.95 7.99 16.51
CA LEU A 33 -0.24 7.58 17.73
C LEU A 33 0.96 8.50 17.96
N GLN A 34 0.72 9.67 18.55
CA GLN A 34 1.78 10.53 19.07
C GLN A 34 2.22 9.97 20.42
N ILE A 35 3.28 9.17 20.41
CA ILE A 35 3.95 8.70 21.62
C ILE A 35 5.01 9.77 21.97
N PRO A 36 4.81 10.60 23.01
CA PRO A 36 5.82 11.55 23.43
C PRO A 36 7.05 10.82 23.99
N ILE A 37 8.24 11.21 23.56
CA ILE A 37 9.51 10.61 24.00
C ILE A 37 10.22 11.56 24.97
N PRO A 38 10.76 11.08 26.10
CA PRO A 38 11.69 11.85 26.91
C PRO A 38 12.99 12.17 26.14
N LYS A 39 13.27 13.46 25.93
CA LYS A 39 14.51 14.03 25.35
C LYS A 39 14.76 13.82 23.84
N GLY A 40 13.72 13.84 23.00
CA GLY A 40 13.91 13.92 21.54
C GLY A 40 12.77 14.63 20.82
N GLN A 41 13.09 15.67 20.05
CA GLN A 41 12.15 16.34 19.14
C GLN A 41 12.13 15.58 17.80
N SER A 42 11.19 14.63 17.64
CA SER A 42 10.70 14.15 16.32
C SER A 42 9.49 13.23 16.53
N SER A 43 8.32 13.62 16.01
CA SER A 43 7.13 12.78 15.96
C SER A 43 7.28 11.67 14.92
N VAL A 44 6.87 10.44 15.25
CA VAL A 44 6.98 9.26 14.38
C VAL A 44 5.60 9.01 13.73
N SER A 45 5.51 8.99 12.40
CA SER A 45 4.23 8.92 11.67
C SER A 45 3.87 7.55 11.09
N GLY A 46 4.60 6.49 11.47
CA GLY A 46 4.22 5.13 11.08
C GLY A 46 5.22 4.03 11.49
N PRO A 47 4.85 2.75 11.34
CA PRO A 47 5.66 1.61 11.78
C PRO A 47 7.05 1.55 11.12
N SER A 48 7.16 1.99 9.87
CA SER A 48 8.42 2.02 9.11
C SER A 48 9.39 3.06 9.66
N GLN A 49 8.93 4.26 10.01
CA GLN A 49 9.75 5.28 10.66
C GLN A 49 10.15 4.84 12.07
N TYR A 50 9.28 4.12 12.78
CA TYR A 50 9.58 3.56 14.09
C TYR A 50 10.71 2.52 14.02
N ILE A 51 10.65 1.60 13.06
CA ILE A 51 11.69 0.58 12.83
C ILE A 51 13.01 1.24 12.42
N GLN A 52 12.98 2.21 11.49
CA GLN A 52 14.18 2.96 11.09
C GLN A 52 14.80 3.74 12.26
N MET A 53 13.97 4.29 13.14
CA MET A 53 14.44 5.01 14.32
C MET A 53 15.11 4.07 15.32
N ILE A 54 14.52 2.90 15.62
CA ILE A 54 15.15 1.87 16.46
C ILE A 54 16.51 1.47 15.88
N PHE A 55 16.60 1.26 14.56
CA PHE A 55 17.83 0.86 13.91
C PHE A 55 18.91 1.95 13.98
N LYS A 56 18.56 3.22 13.70
CA LYS A 56 19.50 4.36 13.76
C LYS A 56 19.98 4.63 15.19
N TYR A 57 19.09 4.56 16.19
CA TYR A 57 19.46 4.72 17.59
C TYR A 57 20.29 3.54 18.10
N GLY A 58 19.95 2.31 17.73
CA GLY A 58 20.76 1.13 18.04
C GLY A 58 22.19 1.24 17.50
N LEU A 59 22.35 1.73 16.27
CA LEU A 59 23.67 1.93 15.64
C LEU A 59 24.51 3.00 16.36
N SER A 60 23.88 4.06 16.89
CA SER A 60 24.57 5.13 17.63
C SER A 60 25.23 4.66 18.94
N ILE A 61 24.74 3.57 19.53
CA ILE A 61 25.25 3.02 20.79
C ILE A 61 26.46 2.11 20.54
N VAL A 62 26.50 1.40 19.41
CA VAL A 62 27.60 0.49 19.05
C VAL A 62 28.91 1.25 18.76
N GLY A 63 28.83 2.51 18.32
CA GLY A 63 30.00 3.32 17.96
C GLY A 63 30.69 4.11 19.08
N SER A 64 30.33 3.95 20.36
CA SER A 64 30.92 4.78 21.44
C SER A 64 31.22 3.99 22.72
N GLY A 65 32.36 3.29 22.73
CA GLY A 65 32.90 2.65 23.92
C GLY A 65 33.45 3.68 24.93
N GLY A 66 33.03 3.59 26.20
CA GLY A 66 33.76 4.20 27.32
C GLY A 66 33.01 4.91 28.46
N ASN A 67 31.69 4.73 28.68
CA ASN A 67 31.00 5.47 29.76
C ASN A 67 30.07 4.57 30.63
N GLU A 68 30.33 4.49 31.95
CA GLU A 68 29.65 3.65 32.95
C GLU A 68 28.12 3.90 33.03
N THR A 69 27.67 5.14 32.82
CA THR A 69 26.26 5.52 32.81
C THR A 69 25.46 4.80 31.72
N ARG A 70 26.08 4.45 30.59
CA ARG A 70 25.42 3.76 29.46
C ARG A 70 25.39 2.23 29.61
N LYS A 71 26.23 1.63 30.48
CA LYS A 71 26.15 0.19 30.82
C LYS A 71 24.85 -0.13 31.55
N LYS A 72 24.41 0.77 32.45
CA LYS A 72 23.13 0.65 33.17
C LYS A 72 21.94 0.79 32.23
N SER A 73 22.00 1.73 31.28
CA SER A 73 20.97 1.92 30.25
C SER A 73 20.84 0.73 29.30
N GLY A 74 21.97 0.13 28.91
CA GLY A 74 21.98 -1.06 28.05
C GLY A 74 21.25 -2.25 28.70
N LYS A 75 21.40 -2.43 30.02
CA LYS A 75 20.71 -3.51 30.76
C LYS A 75 19.19 -3.34 30.77
N GLU A 76 18.68 -2.12 30.92
CA GLU A 76 17.25 -1.84 30.90
C GLU A 76 16.64 -2.10 29.51
N TRP A 77 17.39 -1.81 28.45
CA TRP A 77 16.97 -2.08 27.07
C TRP A 77 16.98 -3.57 26.74
N MET A 78 18.00 -4.30 27.22
CA MET A 78 18.02 -5.75 27.14
C MET A 78 16.80 -6.35 27.84
N TRP A 79 16.43 -5.81 29.01
CA TRP A 79 15.24 -6.26 29.73
C TRP A 79 13.94 -5.96 28.97
N GLY A 80 13.84 -4.78 28.35
CA GLY A 80 12.71 -4.43 27.48
C GLY A 80 12.56 -5.36 26.28
N ALA A 81 13.67 -5.73 25.62
CA ALA A 81 13.67 -6.68 24.51
C ALA A 81 13.25 -8.09 24.96
N VAL A 82 13.76 -8.56 26.10
CA VAL A 82 13.35 -9.85 26.70
C VAL A 82 11.86 -9.84 27.00
N MET A 83 11.33 -8.77 27.61
CA MET A 83 9.90 -8.66 27.90
C MET A 83 9.05 -8.59 26.63
N GLY A 84 9.52 -7.93 25.57
CA GLY A 84 8.85 -7.94 24.27
C GLY A 84 8.77 -9.34 23.66
N LEU A 85 9.83 -10.14 23.78
CA LEU A 85 9.85 -11.53 23.31
C LEU A 85 8.91 -12.41 24.15
N VAL A 86 8.85 -12.20 25.46
CA VAL A 86 7.87 -12.86 26.34
C VAL A 86 6.44 -12.49 25.96
N LEU A 87 6.16 -11.23 25.66
CA LEU A 87 4.84 -10.75 25.24
C LEU A 87 4.41 -11.38 23.90
N LEU A 88 5.35 -11.48 22.94
CA LEU A 88 5.14 -12.15 21.67
C LEU A 88 4.88 -13.65 21.87
N LEU A 89 5.65 -14.31 22.74
CA LEU A 89 5.45 -15.72 23.08
C LEU A 89 4.08 -15.95 23.71
N CYS A 90 3.65 -15.11 24.65
CA CYS A 90 2.33 -15.19 25.27
C CYS A 90 1.21 -14.98 24.23
N SER A 91 1.37 -14.03 23.31
CA SER A 91 0.43 -13.81 22.21
C SER A 91 0.32 -15.05 21.30
N TRP A 92 1.47 -15.63 20.94
CA TRP A 92 1.53 -16.85 20.15
C TRP A 92 0.86 -18.04 20.87
N LEU A 93 1.11 -18.22 22.17
CA LEU A 93 0.49 -19.28 22.97
C LEU A 93 -1.02 -19.15 23.05
N ILE A 94 -1.56 -17.93 23.19
CA ILE A 94 -3.00 -17.68 23.17
C ILE A 94 -3.60 -18.10 21.82
N LEU A 95 -3.00 -17.67 20.70
CA LEU A 95 -3.45 -18.04 19.36
C LEU A 95 -3.37 -19.55 19.12
N TYR A 96 -2.27 -20.17 19.54
CA TYR A 96 -2.04 -21.61 19.40
C TYR A 96 -3.05 -22.45 20.21
N THR A 97 -3.42 -21.98 21.41
CA THR A 97 -4.38 -22.66 22.30
C THR A 97 -5.82 -22.55 21.78
N ILE A 98 -6.19 -21.40 21.19
CA ILE A 98 -7.54 -21.19 20.64
C ILE A 98 -7.72 -21.94 19.32
N ASN A 99 -6.77 -21.79 18.39
CA ASN A 99 -6.79 -22.48 17.11
C ASN A 99 -5.38 -22.58 16.52
N PRO A 100 -4.77 -23.78 16.49
CA PRO A 100 -3.40 -23.94 16.00
C PRO A 100 -3.25 -23.60 14.51
N GLN A 101 -4.34 -23.60 13.73
CA GLN A 101 -4.33 -23.20 12.32
C GLN A 101 -4.09 -21.69 12.13
N LEU A 102 -4.38 -20.85 13.13
CA LEU A 102 -4.09 -19.41 13.06
C LEU A 102 -2.58 -19.11 13.09
N THR A 103 -1.77 -20.09 13.52
CA THR A 103 -0.31 -20.01 13.52
C THR A 103 0.32 -20.75 12.33
N LYS A 104 -0.48 -21.52 11.56
CA LYS A 104 -0.04 -22.24 10.36
C LYS A 104 -0.42 -21.44 9.13
N LEU A 105 0.50 -20.60 8.68
CA LEU A 105 0.38 -19.88 7.42
C LEU A 105 0.73 -20.85 6.28
N SER A 106 -0.27 -21.31 5.53
CA SER A 106 -0.08 -22.09 4.30
C SER A 106 -0.20 -21.19 3.08
N GLU A 107 0.79 -21.23 2.20
CA GLU A 107 0.68 -20.63 0.86
C GLU A 107 -0.15 -21.57 -0.03
N PRO A 108 -1.18 -21.08 -0.75
CA PRO A 108 -1.92 -21.92 -1.70
C PRO A 108 -1.03 -22.27 -2.90
N ALA A 109 -0.97 -23.56 -3.27
CA ALA A 109 -0.23 -24.02 -4.42
C ALA A 109 -0.90 -23.56 -5.73
N LEU A 110 -0.20 -22.75 -6.53
CA LEU A 110 -0.68 -22.27 -7.83
C LEU A 110 -0.40 -23.32 -8.92
N GLN A 111 -1.47 -23.85 -9.52
CA GLN A 111 -1.39 -24.75 -10.67
C GLN A 111 -1.12 -23.93 -11.95
N ARG A 112 0.04 -24.14 -12.58
CA ARG A 112 0.38 -23.48 -13.85
C ARG A 112 -0.33 -24.17 -15.01
N VAL A 113 -1.15 -23.42 -15.75
CA VAL A 113 -1.73 -23.83 -17.03
C VAL A 113 -0.91 -23.21 -18.15
N THR A 114 -0.31 -24.04 -19.00
CA THR A 114 0.40 -23.60 -20.20
C THR A 114 -0.61 -23.50 -21.35
N ILE A 115 -0.84 -22.29 -21.88
CA ILE A 115 -1.60 -22.10 -23.11
C ILE A 115 -0.64 -21.71 -24.23
N ALA A 116 -0.65 -22.49 -25.30
CA ALA A 116 0.00 -22.19 -26.57
C ALA A 116 -0.85 -21.18 -27.35
N GLY A 117 -0.26 -20.04 -27.73
CA GLY A 117 -0.92 -19.02 -28.52
C GLY A 117 0.04 -17.91 -28.90
N THR A 118 0.40 -17.89 -30.17
CA THR A 118 1.29 -16.96 -30.87
C THR A 118 0.67 -15.56 -30.99
N VAL A 119 1.47 -14.50 -30.78
CA VAL A 119 1.24 -13.19 -31.38
C VAL A 119 2.55 -12.62 -31.90
N ASP A 120 2.43 -12.07 -33.10
CA ASP A 120 3.47 -11.78 -34.07
C ASP A 120 4.43 -10.66 -33.68
N ASN A 121 5.61 -10.73 -34.31
CA ASN A 121 6.72 -9.80 -34.37
C ASN A 121 6.40 -8.31 -34.11
N TYR A 122 6.97 -7.79 -33.02
CA TYR A 122 7.42 -6.42 -32.91
C TYR A 122 8.80 -6.43 -32.22
N ASP A 123 9.80 -5.86 -32.88
CA ASP A 123 11.19 -5.78 -32.41
C ASP A 123 11.44 -4.42 -31.74
N PRO A 124 11.58 -4.35 -30.40
CA PRO A 124 11.97 -3.12 -29.74
C PRO A 124 13.50 -3.06 -29.64
N VAL A 125 14.14 -2.54 -30.69
CA VAL A 125 15.55 -2.16 -30.63
C VAL A 125 15.72 -1.06 -29.57
N GLY A 126 16.15 -1.43 -28.36
CA GLY A 126 16.57 -0.51 -27.30
C GLY A 126 15.78 -0.52 -25.99
N ALA A 127 14.75 -1.36 -25.82
CA ALA A 127 14.11 -1.54 -24.52
C ALA A 127 14.82 -2.68 -23.77
N GLY A 128 15.54 -2.35 -22.69
CA GLY A 128 16.21 -3.36 -21.87
C GLY A 128 15.26 -4.47 -21.41
N GLU A 129 15.79 -5.68 -21.25
CA GLU A 129 15.04 -6.84 -20.76
C GLU A 129 14.33 -6.52 -19.43
N TYR A 130 13.06 -6.90 -19.34
CA TYR A 130 12.34 -6.91 -18.08
C TYR A 130 13.02 -7.91 -17.13
N LYS A 131 13.59 -7.41 -16.04
CA LYS A 131 14.03 -8.27 -14.94
C LYS A 131 12.78 -8.68 -14.16
N VAL A 132 12.31 -9.89 -14.41
CA VAL A 132 11.29 -10.55 -13.58
C VAL A 132 11.71 -10.38 -12.11
N PRO A 133 10.88 -9.75 -11.25
CA PRO A 133 11.19 -9.61 -9.84
C PRO A 133 11.45 -10.99 -9.24
N PRO A 134 12.46 -11.13 -8.37
CA PRO A 134 12.61 -12.35 -7.58
C PRO A 134 11.28 -12.61 -6.86
N VAL A 135 10.72 -13.81 -7.07
CA VAL A 135 9.57 -14.31 -6.32
C VAL A 135 9.90 -14.14 -4.83
N GLY A 136 9.12 -13.33 -4.08
CA GLY A 136 9.30 -13.18 -2.63
C GLY A 136 9.45 -11.77 -2.05
N LYS A 137 9.02 -10.68 -2.73
CA LYS A 137 8.89 -9.35 -2.09
C LYS A 137 7.44 -8.85 -2.15
N THR A 138 6.57 -9.41 -1.31
CA THR A 138 5.16 -9.01 -1.20
C THR A 138 5.03 -7.66 -0.49
N SER A 139 4.62 -6.64 -1.23
CA SER A 139 3.99 -5.42 -0.68
C SER A 139 2.49 -5.69 -0.44
N PRO A 140 1.71 -4.80 0.21
CA PRO A 140 0.28 -5.02 0.51
C PRO A 140 -0.52 -5.36 -0.75
N PRO A 141 -1.67 -6.07 -0.62
CA PRO A 141 -2.28 -6.90 -1.65
C PRO A 141 -2.38 -6.14 -2.97
N SER A 142 -1.77 -6.72 -3.99
CA SER A 142 -1.35 -6.08 -5.22
C SER A 142 -2.20 -6.63 -6.35
N LEU A 143 -3.42 -6.11 -6.54
CA LEU A 143 -4.36 -6.55 -7.59
C LEU A 143 -4.38 -8.08 -7.85
N ASP A 144 -4.31 -8.90 -6.82
CA ASP A 144 -4.16 -10.35 -6.99
C ASP A 144 -5.51 -11.06 -7.19
N ASN A 145 -5.50 -12.19 -7.90
CA ASN A 145 -6.65 -13.11 -8.06
C ASN A 145 -7.88 -12.48 -8.74
N LEU A 146 -7.65 -11.60 -9.70
CA LEU A 146 -8.71 -10.97 -10.50
C LEU A 146 -9.30 -11.87 -11.59
N SER A 147 -8.75 -13.08 -11.80
CA SER A 147 -9.18 -14.02 -12.85
C SER A 147 -10.68 -14.34 -12.83
N GLN A 148 -11.31 -14.37 -11.65
CA GLN A 148 -12.76 -14.62 -11.53
C GLN A 148 -13.63 -13.52 -12.15
N TYR A 149 -13.07 -12.32 -12.36
CA TYR A 149 -13.76 -11.16 -12.96
C TYR A 149 -13.34 -10.91 -14.42
N GLN A 150 -12.47 -11.75 -14.99
CA GLN A 150 -11.96 -11.59 -16.35
C GLN A 150 -13.10 -11.63 -17.38
N GLY A 151 -13.10 -10.66 -18.29
CA GLY A 151 -14.10 -10.54 -19.36
C GLY A 151 -15.50 -10.10 -18.89
N GLN A 152 -15.69 -9.75 -17.62
CA GLN A 152 -16.98 -9.29 -17.12
C GLN A 152 -17.09 -7.76 -17.13
N PRO A 153 -18.22 -7.17 -17.56
CA PRO A 153 -18.45 -5.71 -17.52
C PRO A 153 -18.70 -5.22 -16.08
N GLY A 154 -18.71 -3.90 -15.85
CA GLY A 154 -19.08 -3.33 -14.53
C GLY A 154 -17.90 -3.13 -13.57
N THR A 155 -16.67 -3.20 -14.06
CA THR A 155 -15.49 -2.76 -13.31
C THR A 155 -15.34 -1.25 -13.34
N THR A 156 -14.87 -0.65 -12.25
CA THR A 156 -14.57 0.78 -12.12
C THR A 156 -13.26 0.97 -11.38
N ILE A 157 -12.40 1.85 -11.88
CA ILE A 157 -11.15 2.22 -11.23
C ILE A 157 -11.34 3.53 -10.47
N VAL A 158 -10.88 3.60 -9.23
CA VAL A 158 -10.72 4.85 -8.48
C VAL A 158 -9.25 5.00 -8.10
N ILE A 159 -8.64 6.11 -8.46
CA ILE A 159 -7.28 6.46 -8.04
C ILE A 159 -7.38 7.62 -7.08
N ASP A 160 -6.76 7.46 -5.92
CA ASP A 160 -6.68 8.48 -4.90
C ASP A 160 -5.23 8.92 -4.77
N LYS A 161 -5.00 10.20 -5.06
CA LYS A 161 -3.65 10.76 -5.14
C LYS A 161 -3.08 11.05 -3.75
N SER A 162 -3.90 11.33 -2.75
CA SER A 162 -3.40 11.68 -1.41
C SER A 162 -2.83 10.47 -0.67
N ASP A 163 -3.49 9.31 -0.80
CA ASP A 163 -3.00 8.05 -0.25
C ASP A 163 -2.11 7.26 -1.23
N LYS A 164 -2.07 7.68 -2.50
CA LYS A 164 -1.33 7.05 -3.60
C LYS A 164 -1.75 5.60 -3.81
N MET A 165 -3.06 5.37 -3.84
CA MET A 165 -3.64 4.06 -4.09
C MET A 165 -4.57 4.07 -5.31
N LEU A 166 -4.57 2.95 -6.02
CA LEU A 166 -5.62 2.55 -6.93
C LEU A 166 -6.56 1.58 -6.21
N TYR A 167 -7.85 1.75 -6.41
CA TYR A 167 -8.94 0.92 -5.93
C TYR A 167 -9.72 0.40 -7.13
N LEU A 168 -9.94 -0.90 -7.19
CA LEU A 168 -10.71 -1.56 -8.22
C LEU A 168 -12.03 -2.03 -7.66
N TYR A 169 -13.12 -1.58 -8.28
CA TYR A 169 -14.48 -1.93 -7.92
C TYR A 169 -15.10 -2.82 -9.00
N LYS A 170 -16.05 -3.66 -8.59
CA LYS A 170 -16.93 -4.45 -9.43
C LYS A 170 -18.36 -4.25 -8.92
N ASP A 171 -19.23 -3.70 -9.77
CA ASP A 171 -20.63 -3.44 -9.41
C ASP A 171 -20.78 -2.65 -8.10
N GLY A 172 -19.84 -1.72 -7.85
CA GLY A 172 -19.80 -0.88 -6.64
C GLY A 172 -19.11 -1.52 -5.43
N GLN A 173 -18.76 -2.80 -5.47
CA GLN A 173 -18.00 -3.47 -4.41
C GLN A 173 -16.50 -3.35 -4.65
N LEU A 174 -15.75 -2.96 -3.62
CA LEU A 174 -14.28 -2.96 -3.69
C LEU A 174 -13.79 -4.42 -3.78
N ILE A 175 -13.09 -4.75 -4.86
CA ILE A 175 -12.57 -6.12 -5.09
C ILE A 175 -11.05 -6.19 -4.97
N SER A 176 -10.32 -5.09 -5.18
CA SER A 176 -8.89 -5.06 -4.98
C SER A 176 -8.32 -3.63 -4.93
N GLN A 177 -7.05 -3.49 -4.60
CA GLN A 177 -6.32 -2.21 -4.56
C GLN A 177 -4.83 -2.41 -4.87
N ALA A 178 -4.10 -1.35 -5.18
CA ALA A 178 -2.64 -1.37 -5.33
C ALA A 178 -2.02 0.02 -5.15
N PRO A 179 -0.77 0.11 -4.66
CA PRO A 179 -0.05 1.38 -4.57
C PRO A 179 0.31 1.94 -5.95
N VAL A 180 0.25 3.26 -6.10
CA VAL A 180 0.57 3.96 -7.35
C VAL A 180 1.68 5.00 -7.20
N GLY A 181 2.44 5.19 -8.27
CA GLY A 181 3.22 6.39 -8.52
C GLY A 181 2.37 7.42 -9.27
N ILE A 182 2.50 8.70 -8.90
CA ILE A 182 1.79 9.81 -9.53
C ILE A 182 2.76 10.80 -10.18
N GLY A 183 2.22 11.77 -10.90
CA GLY A 183 2.96 12.83 -11.57
C GLY A 183 3.87 13.62 -10.61
N THR A 184 5.10 13.88 -11.04
CA THR A 184 6.11 14.61 -10.23
C THR A 184 5.79 16.09 -10.00
N GLY A 185 4.86 16.65 -10.79
CA GLY A 185 4.30 17.99 -10.58
C GLY A 185 3.44 18.08 -9.31
N ASP A 186 3.04 16.94 -8.73
CA ASP A 186 2.25 16.86 -7.51
C ASP A 186 2.77 15.76 -6.57
N LYS A 187 3.81 16.06 -5.81
CA LYS A 187 4.45 15.07 -4.91
C LYS A 187 3.53 14.68 -3.74
N THR A 188 2.68 15.59 -3.29
CA THR A 188 1.79 15.37 -2.15
C THR A 188 0.51 14.65 -2.56
N GLY A 189 0.08 14.78 -3.83
CA GLY A 189 -1.19 14.28 -4.31
C GLY A 189 -2.36 15.22 -4.00
N ALA A 190 -2.08 16.47 -3.63
CA ALA A 190 -3.08 17.41 -3.15
C ALA A 190 -3.55 18.39 -4.24
N LEU A 191 -2.83 18.48 -5.36
CA LEU A 191 -3.17 19.45 -6.41
C LEU A 191 -4.35 18.95 -7.23
N THR A 192 -5.27 19.85 -7.56
CA THR A 192 -6.37 19.56 -8.50
C THR A 192 -6.01 20.00 -9.91
N GLY A 193 -6.74 19.49 -10.90
CA GLY A 193 -6.48 19.81 -12.31
C GLY A 193 -5.26 19.11 -12.87
N GLY A 194 -4.65 19.70 -13.89
CA GLY A 194 -3.50 19.16 -14.62
C GLY A 194 -3.59 19.55 -16.09
N VAL A 195 -2.63 20.30 -16.61
CA VAL A 195 -2.54 20.75 -18.01
C VAL A 195 -1.43 20.00 -18.76
N SER A 196 -1.36 20.14 -20.08
CA SER A 196 -0.28 19.51 -20.84
C SER A 196 1.08 20.04 -20.37
N GLY A 197 2.02 19.14 -20.06
CA GLY A 197 3.41 19.47 -19.69
C GLY A 197 3.69 19.79 -18.21
N ASP A 198 2.68 19.96 -17.35
CA ASP A 198 2.89 20.32 -15.93
C ASP A 198 3.31 19.16 -15.02
N LYS A 199 3.24 17.94 -15.55
CA LYS A 199 3.54 16.68 -14.85
C LYS A 199 2.62 16.39 -13.68
N ILE A 200 1.42 16.96 -13.65
CA ILE A 200 0.39 16.67 -12.66
C ILE A 200 -0.53 15.57 -13.20
N THR A 201 -0.79 14.55 -12.37
CA THR A 201 -1.83 13.56 -12.66
C THR A 201 -3.20 14.22 -12.54
N PRO A 202 -4.03 14.23 -13.60
CA PRO A 202 -5.26 14.99 -13.63
C PRO A 202 -6.31 14.42 -12.67
N VAL A 203 -7.05 15.31 -12.00
CA VAL A 203 -8.24 14.96 -11.20
C VAL A 203 -9.48 15.08 -12.07
N GLY A 204 -10.38 14.10 -11.98
CA GLY A 204 -11.62 14.09 -12.77
C GLY A 204 -12.17 12.68 -13.00
N ASP A 205 -13.26 12.62 -13.76
CA ASP A 205 -13.85 11.37 -14.25
C ASP A 205 -13.43 11.13 -15.70
N PHE A 206 -12.92 9.94 -15.97
CA PHE A 206 -12.37 9.50 -17.25
C PHE A 206 -12.89 8.10 -17.59
N VAL A 207 -12.55 7.63 -18.79
CA VAL A 207 -12.71 6.23 -19.19
C VAL A 207 -11.41 5.71 -19.78
N LEU A 208 -11.20 4.40 -19.71
CA LEU A 208 -10.16 3.75 -20.51
C LEU A 208 -10.47 3.94 -21.99
N THR A 209 -9.50 4.38 -22.77
CA THR A 209 -9.64 4.54 -24.21
C THR A 209 -9.44 3.20 -24.92
N LYS A 210 -9.50 3.21 -26.25
CA LYS A 210 -9.11 2.05 -27.06
C LYS A 210 -7.59 1.84 -27.08
N ASP A 211 -6.82 2.78 -26.53
CA ASP A 211 -5.37 2.69 -26.43
C ASP A 211 -4.94 1.81 -25.25
N ILE A 212 -5.14 0.50 -25.41
CA ILE A 212 -4.75 -0.53 -24.45
C ILE A 212 -3.68 -1.38 -25.12
N ARG A 213 -2.49 -1.43 -24.52
CA ARG A 213 -1.31 -2.12 -25.06
C ARG A 213 -0.75 -3.07 -24.01
N SER A 214 -0.43 -4.30 -24.41
CA SER A 214 0.20 -5.31 -23.55
C SER A 214 1.29 -6.07 -24.30
N SER A 215 2.45 -6.27 -23.68
CA SER A 215 3.57 -7.03 -24.24
C SER A 215 3.87 -8.23 -23.34
N PRO A 216 3.85 -9.46 -23.87
CA PRO A 216 4.18 -10.65 -23.09
C PRO A 216 5.60 -10.65 -22.52
N ASN A 217 6.54 -9.98 -23.20
CA ASN A 217 7.98 -10.11 -22.93
C ASN A 217 8.73 -8.77 -22.82
N GLY A 218 8.02 -7.62 -22.81
CA GLY A 218 8.66 -6.35 -23.14
C GLY A 218 8.21 -5.16 -22.33
N VAL A 219 9.03 -4.13 -22.44
CA VAL A 219 8.75 -2.77 -22.02
C VAL A 219 8.27 -1.99 -23.24
N PHE A 220 7.10 -1.37 -23.16
CA PHE A 220 6.72 -0.35 -24.13
C PHE A 220 7.49 0.93 -23.84
N SER A 221 8.16 1.47 -24.86
CA SER A 221 8.66 2.84 -24.84
C SER A 221 7.69 3.70 -25.65
N GLY A 222 7.00 4.63 -24.99
CA GLY A 222 6.18 5.64 -25.66
C GLY A 222 7.02 6.70 -26.36
N GLU A 223 6.34 7.73 -26.90
CA GLU A 223 7.01 8.92 -27.44
C GLU A 223 8.00 9.51 -26.41
N ALA A 224 9.12 10.03 -26.93
CA ALA A 224 10.26 10.53 -26.14
C ALA A 224 10.96 9.49 -25.23
N GLY A 225 10.84 8.18 -25.52
CA GLY A 225 11.55 7.13 -24.79
C GLY A 225 10.96 6.82 -23.41
N SER A 226 9.69 7.18 -23.17
CA SER A 226 9.03 6.96 -21.90
C SER A 226 8.71 5.48 -21.69
N ASN A 227 9.40 4.85 -20.74
CA ASN A 227 9.18 3.46 -20.37
C ASN A 227 7.84 3.28 -19.63
N MET A 228 6.94 2.51 -20.26
CA MET A 228 5.59 2.19 -19.79
C MET A 228 5.46 0.76 -19.24
N GLY A 229 6.54 -0.03 -19.23
CA GLY A 229 6.49 -1.42 -18.76
C GLY A 229 5.65 -2.35 -19.64
N PRO A 230 5.09 -3.44 -19.08
CA PRO A 230 4.44 -4.51 -19.84
C PRO A 230 3.02 -4.18 -20.29
N VAL A 231 2.38 -3.17 -19.69
CA VAL A 231 1.00 -2.77 -19.99
C VAL A 231 0.90 -1.26 -19.94
N PHE A 232 0.17 -0.69 -20.91
CA PHE A 232 -0.29 0.70 -20.89
C PHE A 232 -1.81 0.72 -21.12
N LEU A 233 -2.53 1.41 -20.23
CA LEU A 233 -3.97 1.63 -20.28
C LEU A 233 -4.22 3.14 -20.42
N GLY A 234 -4.48 3.62 -21.64
CA GLY A 234 -4.77 5.03 -21.88
C GLY A 234 -6.07 5.48 -21.22
N ILE A 235 -6.07 6.65 -20.58
CA ILE A 235 -7.28 7.26 -20.01
C ILE A 235 -7.72 8.44 -20.88
N SER A 236 -9.01 8.77 -20.89
CA SER A 236 -9.57 9.85 -21.74
C SER A 236 -9.22 11.28 -21.27
N ALA A 237 -7.98 11.52 -20.86
CA ALA A 237 -7.49 12.82 -20.44
C ALA A 237 -7.05 13.64 -21.66
N ASN A 238 -7.89 14.59 -22.04
CA ASN A 238 -7.62 15.50 -23.15
C ASN A 238 -7.18 16.88 -22.64
N ASP A 239 -6.49 17.63 -23.49
CA ASP A 239 -6.20 19.05 -23.25
C ASP A 239 -7.41 19.93 -23.56
N GLN A 240 -7.27 21.24 -23.38
CA GLN A 240 -8.35 22.22 -23.61
C GLN A 240 -8.83 22.27 -25.06
N ASN A 241 -8.00 21.79 -26.01
CA ASN A 241 -8.31 21.73 -27.44
C ASN A 241 -8.88 20.35 -27.83
N GLY A 242 -9.09 19.45 -26.88
CA GLY A 242 -9.60 18.11 -27.11
C GLY A 242 -8.53 17.09 -27.57
N ASN A 243 -7.26 17.46 -27.59
CA ASN A 243 -6.19 16.54 -27.97
C ASN A 243 -5.86 15.59 -26.82
N TYR A 244 -5.62 14.32 -27.13
CA TYR A 244 -5.22 13.34 -26.13
C TYR A 244 -3.85 13.68 -25.53
N ARG A 245 -3.77 13.72 -24.20
CA ARG A 245 -2.54 14.09 -23.47
C ARG A 245 -1.56 12.93 -23.28
N GLY A 246 -1.89 11.73 -23.75
CA GLY A 246 -1.05 10.55 -23.54
C GLY A 246 -0.97 10.07 -22.09
N ILE A 247 -1.94 10.43 -21.25
CA ILE A 247 -1.99 9.99 -19.85
C ILE A 247 -2.60 8.58 -19.80
N GLY A 248 -1.99 7.69 -19.01
CA GLY A 248 -2.50 6.35 -18.80
C GLY A 248 -2.05 5.73 -17.48
N ILE A 249 -2.53 4.51 -17.23
CA ILE A 249 -2.11 3.64 -16.14
C ILE A 249 -1.13 2.62 -16.72
N HIS A 250 0.08 2.51 -16.16
CA HIS A 250 1.11 1.68 -16.77
C HIS A 250 2.16 1.16 -15.77
N GLY A 251 3.02 0.24 -16.20
CA GLY A 251 4.14 -0.28 -15.39
C GLY A 251 5.46 0.48 -15.60
N SER A 252 6.59 -0.18 -15.39
CA SER A 252 7.89 0.32 -15.85
C SER A 252 8.91 -0.81 -15.98
N GLY A 253 9.95 -0.61 -16.78
CA GLY A 253 11.02 -1.60 -16.94
C GLY A 253 11.89 -1.80 -15.70
N ASP A 254 11.88 -0.83 -14.77
CA ASP A 254 12.51 -0.97 -13.45
C ASP A 254 11.55 -1.43 -12.35
N ASP A 255 10.28 -1.71 -12.71
CA ASP A 255 9.19 -2.10 -11.82
C ASP A 255 8.95 -1.12 -10.65
N SER A 256 9.45 0.12 -10.72
CA SER A 256 9.37 1.06 -9.60
C SER A 256 8.08 1.89 -9.60
N LEU A 257 7.67 2.39 -8.42
CA LEU A 257 6.58 3.38 -8.30
C LEU A 257 7.09 4.83 -8.36
N ARG A 258 8.22 5.08 -9.04
CA ARG A 258 8.79 6.43 -9.15
C ARG A 258 7.83 7.34 -9.90
N GLY A 259 7.85 8.62 -9.53
CA GLY A 259 6.97 9.63 -10.11
C GLY A 259 7.09 9.72 -11.63
N THR A 260 6.00 10.15 -12.27
CA THR A 260 5.84 10.18 -13.72
C THR A 260 5.79 11.62 -14.26
N ASN A 261 5.58 11.78 -15.56
CA ASN A 261 5.21 13.05 -16.19
C ASN A 261 3.68 13.29 -16.22
N GLY A 262 2.92 12.64 -15.33
CA GLY A 262 1.46 12.80 -15.20
C GLY A 262 0.67 11.48 -15.25
N CYS A 263 1.27 10.41 -15.77
CA CYS A 263 0.69 9.07 -15.76
C CYS A 263 0.57 8.47 -14.35
N ILE A 264 -0.21 7.40 -14.23
CA ILE A 264 -0.35 6.60 -13.03
C ILE A 264 0.52 5.35 -13.20
N ARG A 265 1.51 5.18 -12.33
CA ARG A 265 2.44 4.04 -12.40
C ARG A 265 2.07 2.98 -11.38
N LEU A 266 1.95 1.74 -11.82
CA LEU A 266 1.75 0.55 -11.00
C LEU A 266 3.01 -0.31 -11.03
N ARG A 267 3.09 -1.31 -10.14
CA ARG A 267 4.03 -2.43 -10.36
C ARG A 267 3.59 -3.20 -11.59
N ASN A 268 4.53 -3.91 -12.21
CA ASN A 268 4.26 -4.67 -13.42
C ASN A 268 3.27 -5.81 -13.16
N ALA A 269 3.39 -6.49 -12.02
CA ALA A 269 2.42 -7.53 -11.62
C ALA A 269 1.00 -6.95 -11.49
N ASP A 270 0.87 -5.81 -10.81
CA ASP A 270 -0.42 -5.12 -10.61
C ASP A 270 -1.10 -4.76 -11.93
N VAL A 271 -0.38 -4.07 -12.82
CA VAL A 271 -0.97 -3.61 -14.08
C VAL A 271 -1.30 -4.78 -15.02
N ILE A 272 -0.56 -5.89 -14.94
CA ILE A 272 -0.87 -7.11 -15.67
C ILE A 272 -2.19 -7.72 -15.19
N GLU A 273 -2.40 -7.81 -13.86
CA GLU A 273 -3.67 -8.30 -13.32
C GLU A 273 -4.84 -7.36 -13.61
N LEU A 274 -4.61 -6.04 -13.48
CA LEU A 274 -5.60 -5.03 -13.83
C LEU A 274 -6.09 -5.21 -15.27
N ASN A 275 -5.17 -5.39 -16.22
CA ASN A 275 -5.47 -5.52 -17.65
C ASN A 275 -6.39 -6.70 -17.98
N LYS A 276 -6.48 -7.72 -17.12
CA LYS A 276 -7.35 -8.89 -17.36
C LYS A 276 -8.83 -8.57 -17.14
N VAL A 277 -9.14 -7.55 -16.35
CA VAL A 277 -10.51 -7.27 -15.89
C VAL A 277 -11.05 -5.92 -16.31
N VAL A 278 -10.22 -5.12 -16.99
CA VAL A 278 -10.60 -3.82 -17.54
C VAL A 278 -10.59 -3.86 -19.05
N HIS A 279 -11.39 -3.00 -19.65
CA HIS A 279 -11.58 -2.91 -21.09
C HIS A 279 -11.82 -1.45 -21.48
N ALA A 280 -11.72 -1.13 -22.77
CA ALA A 280 -12.07 0.20 -23.27
C ALA A 280 -13.49 0.59 -22.81
N GLY A 281 -13.64 1.79 -22.26
CA GLY A 281 -14.88 2.26 -21.65
C GLY A 281 -14.98 2.05 -20.14
N THR A 282 -14.06 1.28 -19.52
CA THR A 282 -14.01 1.12 -18.05
C THR A 282 -13.89 2.51 -17.40
N PRO A 283 -14.80 2.90 -16.49
CA PRO A 283 -14.73 4.18 -15.80
C PRO A 283 -13.48 4.28 -14.92
N VAL A 284 -12.83 5.44 -14.95
CA VAL A 284 -11.66 5.78 -14.14
C VAL A 284 -11.92 7.11 -13.45
N LYS A 285 -12.02 7.10 -12.12
CA LYS A 285 -12.13 8.32 -11.32
C LYS A 285 -10.79 8.61 -10.66
N ILE A 286 -10.27 9.82 -10.85
CA ILE A 286 -9.07 10.28 -10.16
C ILE A 286 -9.45 11.39 -9.20
N ARG A 287 -9.10 11.24 -7.93
CA ARG A 287 -9.37 12.20 -6.86
C ARG A 287 -8.13 12.47 -6.01
N ASN A 288 -8.24 13.45 -5.14
CA ASN A 288 -7.30 13.72 -4.06
C ASN A 288 -7.86 13.22 -2.74
#